data_AF-A0A6I5C757-F1
#
_entry.id   AF-A0A6I5C757-F1
#
_cell.length_a   1.000
_cell.length_b   1.000
_cell.length_c   1.000
_cell.angle_alpha   90.00
_cell.angle_beta   90.00
_cell.angle_gamma   90.00
#
_symmetry.space_group_name_H-M   'P 1'
#
loop_
_entity.id
_entity.type
_entity.pdbx_description
1 polymer ?
#
loop_
_entity_poly.entity_id
_entity_poly.type
_entity_poly.pdbx_seq_one_letter_code
_entity_poly.pdbx_strand_id
1 'polypeptide(L)'
;GANLLALRSHNTALVLDLLRRAGAAGISRLELAERTGLTPQAVSKITARLRDRGLAAEAGRRASTGGKPRTVLRLVPEAGRAVGVHVERDEVRAVLVDLDGT
;
A
#
# COMPACT_ATOMS: atom_id res chain seq x y z
N GLY A 1 25.17 5.77 -11.86
CA GLY A 1 24.44 6.23 -10.67
C GLY A 1 23.16 5.45 -10.55
N ALA A 2 22.89 4.82 -9.40
CA ALA A 2 21.63 4.10 -9.20
C ALA A 2 20.44 5.07 -9.36
N ASN A 3 19.47 4.69 -10.19
CA ASN A 3 18.31 5.53 -10.51
C ASN A 3 17.44 5.73 -9.25
N LEU A 4 17.61 6.87 -8.59
CA LEU A 4 16.89 7.23 -7.35
C LEU A 4 15.36 7.20 -7.54
N LEU A 5 14.86 7.47 -8.75
CA LEU A 5 13.43 7.37 -9.05
C LEU A 5 12.98 5.91 -9.07
N ALA A 6 13.75 5.01 -9.68
CA ALA A 6 13.45 3.58 -9.69
C ALA A 6 13.46 2.99 -8.27
N LEU A 7 14.44 3.35 -7.44
CA LEU A 7 14.49 2.92 -6.03
C LEU A 7 13.29 3.44 -5.22
N ARG A 8 12.90 4.71 -5.42
CA ARG A 8 11.72 5.28 -4.77
C ARG A 8 10.44 4.58 -5.19
N SER A 9 10.28 4.28 -6.48
CA SER A 9 9.13 3.55 -7.00
C SER A 9 9.07 2.13 -6.44
N HIS A 10 10.20 1.43 -6.39
CA HIS A 10 10.30 0.09 -5.81
C HIS A 10 9.91 0.07 -4.33
N ASN A 11 10.48 0.95 -3.51
CA ASN A 11 10.16 1.01 -2.08
C ASN A 11 8.68 1.37 -1.83
N THR A 12 8.11 2.23 -2.67
CA THR A 12 6.68 2.56 -2.60
C THR A 12 5.81 1.35 -2.95
N ALA A 13 6.21 0.57 -3.97
CA ALA A 13 5.51 -0.65 -4.36
C ALA A 13 5.52 -1.71 -3.25
N LEU A 14 6.66 -1.91 -2.56
CA LEU A 14 6.74 -2.82 -1.42
C LEU A 14 5.76 -2.45 -0.29
N VAL A 15 5.70 -1.16 0.07
CA VAL A 15 4.78 -0.67 1.10
C VAL A 15 3.31 -0.83 0.67
N LEU A 16 2.99 -0.53 -0.59
CA LEU A 16 1.65 -0.72 -1.15
C LEU A 16 1.22 -2.19 -1.15
N ASP A 17 2.10 -3.11 -1.53
CA ASP A 17 1.79 -4.54 -1.52
C ASP A 17 1.49 -5.06 -0.10
N LEU A 18 2.25 -4.63 0.90
CA LEU A 18 1.99 -4.98 2.30
C LEU A 18 0.68 -4.36 2.82
N LEU A 19 0.37 -3.10 2.47
CA LEU A 19 -0.90 -2.47 2.83
C LEU A 19 -2.09 -3.22 2.20
N ARG A 20 -1.96 -3.61 0.93
CA ARG A 20 -2.97 -4.41 0.21
C ARG A 20 -3.20 -5.75 0.89
N ARG A 21 -2.13 -6.52 1.15
CA ARG A 21 -2.21 -7.84 1.80
C ARG A 21 -2.75 -7.79 3.23
N ALA A 22 -2.55 -6.68 3.93
CA ALA A 22 -3.06 -6.50 5.29
C ALA A 22 -4.58 -6.23 5.33
N GLY A 23 -5.18 -5.84 4.21
CA GLY A 23 -6.61 -5.58 4.08
C GLY A 23 -7.13 -4.54 5.07
N ALA A 24 -8.40 -4.68 5.48
CA ALA A 24 -9.06 -3.74 6.38
C ALA A 24 -8.42 -3.67 7.78
N ALA A 25 -7.80 -4.75 8.25
CA ALA A 25 -7.10 -4.78 9.53
C ALA A 25 -5.87 -3.86 9.55
N GLY A 26 -5.29 -3.60 8.37
CA GLY A 26 -4.12 -2.76 8.21
C GLY A 26 -2.85 -3.32 8.85
N ILE A 27 -1.77 -2.55 8.75
CA ILE A 27 -0.43 -2.89 9.24
C ILE A 27 0.23 -1.66 9.86
N SER A 28 0.98 -1.85 10.95
CA SER A 28 1.67 -0.74 11.61
C SER A 28 2.93 -0.30 10.86
N ARG A 29 3.39 0.93 11.08
CA ARG A 29 4.66 1.42 10.51
C ARG A 29 5.87 0.60 10.95
N LEU A 30 5.85 0.02 12.15
CA LEU A 30 6.94 -0.86 12.59
C LEU A 30 6.94 -2.15 11.78
N GLU A 31 5.79 -2.82 11.66
CA GLU A 31 5.68 -4.06 10.88
C GLU A 31 6.02 -3.81 9.40
N LEU A 32 5.66 -2.65 8.85
CA LEU A 32 6.10 -2.25 7.52
C LEU A 32 7.63 -2.15 7.43
N ALA A 33 8.30 -1.51 8.40
CA ALA A 33 9.75 -1.41 8.42
C ALA A 33 10.41 -2.80 8.53
N GLU A 34 9.93 -3.64 9.44
CA GLU A 34 10.42 -5.01 9.65
C GLU A 34 10.27 -5.87 8.39
N ARG A 35 9.09 -5.85 7.75
CA ARG A 35 8.81 -6.70 6.57
C ARG A 35 9.43 -6.18 5.27
N THR A 36 9.68 -4.88 5.16
CA THR A 36 10.32 -4.31 3.95
C THR A 36 11.84 -4.18 4.08
N GLY A 37 12.40 -4.30 5.29
CA GLY A 37 13.81 -3.99 5.57
C GLY A 37 14.15 -2.50 5.44
N LEU A 38 13.16 -1.62 5.27
CA LEU A 38 13.35 -0.18 5.16
C LEU A 38 13.52 0.46 6.53
N THR A 39 14.27 1.56 6.59
CA THR A 39 14.41 2.31 7.83
C THR A 39 13.06 2.89 8.28
N PRO A 40 12.83 3.07 9.59
CA PRO A 40 11.60 3.70 10.09
C PRO A 40 11.33 5.09 9.50
N GLN A 41 12.39 5.85 9.20
CA GLN A 41 12.28 7.16 8.55
C GLN A 41 11.82 7.04 7.10
N ALA A 42 12.32 6.05 6.34
CA ALA A 42 11.89 5.79 4.97
C ALA A 42 10.40 5.39 4.92
N VAL A 43 9.99 4.45 5.78
CA VAL A 43 8.58 4.05 5.91
C VAL A 43 7.70 5.23 6.29
N SER A 44 8.13 6.08 7.22
CA SER A 44 7.38 7.29 7.60
C SER A 44 7.20 8.24 6.42
N LYS A 45 8.25 8.49 5.64
CA LYS A 45 8.18 9.35 4.44
C LYS A 45 7.29 8.76 3.34
N ILE A 46 7.36 7.45 3.11
CA ILE A 46 6.54 6.77 2.10
C ILE A 46 5.07 6.81 2.52
N THR A 47 4.76 6.40 3.75
CA THR A 47 3.38 6.34 4.25
C THR A 47 2.74 7.72 4.39
N ALA A 48 3.49 8.76 4.74
CA ALA A 48 3.01 10.14 4.71
C ALA A 48 2.55 10.52 3.29
N ARG A 49 3.41 10.32 2.29
CA ARG A 49 3.09 10.62 0.89
C ARG A 49 1.90 9.82 0.36
N LEU A 50 1.78 8.54 0.75
CA LEU A 50 0.62 7.73 0.36
C LEU A 50 -0.68 8.28 0.96
N ARG A 51 -0.65 8.72 2.22
CA ARG A 51 -1.79 9.39 2.87
C ARG A 51 -2.12 10.73 2.24
N ASP A 52 -1.12 11.54 1.92
CA ASP A 52 -1.30 12.84 1.25
C ASP A 52 -1.96 12.67 -0.13
N ARG A 53 -1.72 11.53 -0.79
CA ARG A 53 -2.34 11.15 -2.06
C ARG A 53 -3.70 10.44 -1.90
N GLY A 54 -4.19 10.25 -0.67
CA GLY A 54 -5.41 9.50 -0.39
C GLY A 54 -5.33 7.99 -0.59
N LEU A 55 -4.15 7.43 -0.90
CA LEU A 55 -3.95 6.00 -1.18
C LEU A 55 -3.93 5.14 0.09
N ALA A 56 -3.61 5.75 1.23
CA ALA A 56 -3.58 5.07 2.53
C ALA A 56 -4.32 5.89 3.58
N ALA A 57 -4.95 5.22 4.53
CA ALA A 57 -5.67 5.82 5.65
C ALA A 57 -5.31 5.11 6.96
N GLU A 58 -5.65 5.72 8.09
CA GLU A 58 -5.59 5.00 9.36
C GLU A 58 -6.69 3.93 9.39
N ALA A 59 -6.35 2.71 9.79
CA ALA A 59 -7.29 1.59 9.91
C ALA A 59 -8.18 1.67 11.16
N GLY A 60 -8.12 2.78 11.90
CA GLY A 60 -8.65 2.91 13.25
C GLY A 60 -7.68 2.41 14.33
N ARG A 61 -8.10 2.45 15.59
CA ARG A 61 -7.34 1.89 16.72
C ARG A 61 -7.74 0.42 16.89
N ARG A 62 -6.82 -0.50 16.61
CA ARG A 62 -6.93 -1.88 17.12
C ARG A 62 -6.93 -1.81 18.65
N ALA A 63 -7.78 -2.59 19.33
CA ALA A 63 -7.77 -2.68 20.78
C ALA A 63 -6.34 -2.99 21.27
N SER A 64 -5.78 -2.12 22.11
CA SER A 64 -4.42 -2.28 22.61
C SER A 64 -4.40 -3.47 23.57
N THR A 65 -3.65 -4.53 23.24
CA THR A 65 -3.41 -5.67 24.13
C THR A 65 -2.32 -5.37 25.18
N GLY A 66 -2.10 -4.09 25.51
CA GLY A 66 -1.03 -3.61 26.40
C GLY A 66 0.12 -2.96 25.62
N GLY A 67 0.24 -1.64 25.72
CA GLY A 67 1.29 -0.83 25.08
C GLY A 67 0.76 0.48 24.45
N LYS A 68 1.68 1.39 24.09
CA LYS A 68 1.34 2.65 23.40
C LYS A 68 0.66 2.33 22.06
N PRO A 69 -0.52 2.89 21.75
CA PRO A 69 -1.27 2.56 20.54
C PRO A 69 -0.42 2.83 19.30
N ARG A 70 -0.25 1.80 18.46
CA ARG A 70 0.48 1.90 17.18
C ARG A 70 -0.45 2.48 16.13
N THR A 71 0.03 3.44 15.34
CA THR A 71 -0.70 3.88 14.14
C THR A 71 -0.72 2.73 13.13
N VAL A 72 -1.91 2.20 12.88
CA VAL A 72 -2.17 1.15 11.89
C VAL A 72 -2.67 1.80 10.62
N LEU A 73 -2.09 1.42 9.49
CA LEU A 73 -2.42 1.96 8.18
C LEU A 73 -3.09 0.88 7.32
N ARG A 74 -4.09 1.27 6.55
CA ARG A 74 -4.72 0.44 5.52
C ARG A 74 -4.65 1.12 4.16
N LEU A 75 -4.73 0.33 3.10
CA LEU A 75 -4.98 0.82 1.76
C LEU A 75 -6.39 1.42 1.69
N VAL A 76 -6.58 2.42 0.84
CA VAL A 76 -7.90 2.90 0.41
C VAL A 76 -8.14 2.31 -0.98
N PRO A 77 -8.91 1.21 -1.11
CA PRO A 77 -9.08 0.55 -2.41
C PRO A 77 -9.65 1.51 -3.46
N GLU A 78 -10.53 2.41 -3.00
CA GLU A 78 -11.28 3.38 -3.81
C GLU A 78 -10.44 4.55 -4.32
N ALA A 79 -9.20 4.67 -3.88
CA ALA A 79 -8.31 5.76 -4.27
C ALA A 79 -7.71 5.57 -5.67
N GLY A 80 -7.96 4.44 -6.33
CA GLY A 80 -7.53 4.18 -7.70
C GLY A 80 -8.31 3.05 -8.35
N ARG A 81 -8.20 2.99 -9.68
CA ARG A 81 -8.77 1.94 -10.51
C ARG A 81 -7.76 1.55 -11.59
N ALA A 82 -7.74 0.28 -11.97
CA ALA A 82 -6.94 -0.23 -13.07
C ALA A 82 -7.84 -0.99 -14.06
N VAL A 83 -7.57 -0.84 -15.35
CA VAL A 83 -8.26 -1.59 -16.40
C VAL A 83 -7.29 -2.61 -16.99
N GLY A 84 -7.64 -3.90 -16.91
CA GLY A 84 -6.95 -4.97 -17.58
C GLY A 84 -7.66 -5.31 -18.89
N VAL A 85 -6.94 -5.35 -20.00
CA VAL A 85 -7.51 -5.72 -21.30
C VAL A 85 -6.77 -6.94 -21.84
N HIS A 86 -7.53 -7.98 -22.17
CA HIS A 86 -7.06 -9.19 -22.82
C HIS A 86 -7.63 -9.22 -24.24
N VAL A 87 -6.73 -9.19 -25.23
CA VAL A 87 -7.08 -9.14 -26.65
C VAL A 87 -6.75 -10.49 -27.27
N GLU A 88 -7.77 -11.14 -27.81
CA GLU A 88 -7.67 -12.33 -28.62
C GLU A 88 -8.03 -11.97 -30.07
N ARG A 89 -7.87 -12.91 -31.01
CA ARG A 89 -8.12 -12.65 -32.45
C ARG A 89 -9.57 -12.21 -32.72
N ASP A 90 -10.52 -12.84 -32.03
CA ASP A 90 -11.95 -12.70 -32.29
C ASP A 90 -12.73 -12.22 -31.04
N GLU A 91 -12.03 -11.93 -29.94
CA GLU A 91 -12.64 -11.49 -28.67
C GLU A 91 -11.77 -10.46 -27.95
N VAL A 92 -12.40 -9.52 -27.25
CA VAL A 92 -11.74 -8.62 -26.30
C VAL A 92 -12.44 -8.74 -24.95
N ARG A 93 -11.67 -9.08 -23.91
CA ARG A 93 -12.13 -9.06 -22.52
C ARG A 93 -11.50 -7.88 -21.78
N ALA A 94 -12.31 -7.14 -21.03
CA ALA A 94 -11.83 -6.07 -20.17
C ALA A 94 -12.29 -6.30 -18.74
N VAL A 95 -11.43 -6.00 -17.77
CA VAL A 95 -11.72 -6.02 -16.34
C VAL A 95 -11.40 -4.65 -15.75
N LEU A 96 -12.25 -4.17 -14.85
CA LEU A 96 -11.98 -3.00 -14.02
C LEU A 96 -11.76 -3.50 -12.61
N VAL A 97 -10.62 -3.15 -12.02
CA VAL A 97 -10.30 -3.51 -10.64
C VAL A 97 -9.93 -2.27 -9.82
N ASP A 98 -10.15 -2.34 -8.52
CA ASP A 98 -9.64 -1.36 -7.56
C ASP A 98 -8.19 -1.64 -7.12
N LEU A 99 -7.69 -0.88 -6.13
CA LEU A 99 -6.32 -1.08 -5.62
C LEU A 99 -6.15 -2.31 -4.74
N ASP A 100 -7.23 -2.93 -4.26
CA ASP A 100 -7.20 -4.23 -3.59
C ASP A 100 -7.25 -5.42 -4.57
N GLY A 101 -7.78 -5.17 -5.77
CA GLY A 101 -7.83 -6.13 -6.87
C GLY A 101 -9.22 -6.70 -7.13
N THR A 102 -10.26 -6.11 -6.53
CA THR A 102 -11.68 -6.47 -6.74
C THR A 102 -12.28 -5.69 -7.91
#